data_AF-A0A4S4N7Y9-F1
#
_entry.id   AF-A0A4S4N7Y9-F1
#
_cell.length_a   1.000
_cell.length_b   1.000
_cell.length_c   1.000
_cell.angle_alpha   90.00
_cell.angle_beta   90.00
_cell.angle_gamma   90.00
#
_symmetry.space_group_name_H-M   'P 1'
#
loop_
_entity.id
_entity.type
_entity.pdbx_description
1 polymer ?
#
loop_
_entity_poly.entity_id
_entity_poly.type
_entity_poly.pdbx_seq_one_letter_code
_entity_poly.pdbx_strand_id
1 'polypeptide(L)'
;MCPSSANSCIDLYDLQALRTRSLLFVHDLVEALRASGIAASYRLQPSNCPLCVVCALPPNIDANKVKAAAAAAVENAHLELKERALLADLSDGLALVIT
;
A
#
# COMPACT_ATOMS: atom_id res chain seq x y z
N MET A 1 -15.30 -0.68 17.72
CA MET A 1 -15.25 -2.15 17.86
C MET A 1 -15.75 -2.72 16.55
N CYS A 2 -14.87 -3.27 15.72
CA CYS A 2 -15.24 -3.78 14.39
C CYS A 2 -15.41 -5.31 14.48
N PRO A 3 -16.40 -5.91 13.79
CA PRO A 3 -16.78 -7.28 14.00
C PRO A 3 -15.72 -8.24 13.46
N SER A 4 -15.42 -9.27 14.25
CA SER A 4 -14.70 -10.44 13.77
C SER A 4 -15.62 -11.28 12.89
N SER A 5 -15.27 -11.47 11.63
CA SER A 5 -15.73 -12.61 10.84
C SER A 5 -14.53 -13.21 10.13
N ALA A 6 -14.06 -14.30 10.71
CA ALA A 6 -13.06 -15.21 10.18
C ALA A 6 -13.38 -15.59 8.72
N ASN A 7 -12.41 -15.39 7.81
CA ASN A 7 -12.18 -16.26 6.64
C ASN A 7 -10.88 -15.97 5.87
N SER A 8 -9.94 -15.22 6.44
CA SER A 8 -8.60 -15.05 5.88
C SER A 8 -7.57 -15.77 6.76
N CYS A 9 -7.59 -17.10 6.78
CA CYS A 9 -6.36 -17.85 7.07
C CYS A 9 -5.45 -17.74 5.84
N ILE A 10 -5.11 -16.51 5.49
CA ILE A 10 -3.97 -16.23 4.62
C ILE A 10 -2.78 -16.57 5.51
N ASP A 11 -1.89 -17.42 5.03
CA ASP A 11 -0.68 -17.76 5.77
C ASP A 11 0.02 -16.44 6.12
N LEU A 12 0.13 -16.15 7.41
CA LEU A 12 0.73 -14.92 7.90
C LEU A 12 2.14 -14.74 7.30
N TYR A 13 2.80 -15.87 6.98
CA TYR A 13 4.06 -15.93 6.26
C TYR A 13 3.98 -15.37 4.84
N ASP A 14 2.94 -15.69 4.06
CA ASP A 14 2.77 -15.18 2.69
C ASP A 14 2.63 -13.65 2.68
N LEU A 15 1.83 -13.10 3.61
CA LEU A 15 1.65 -11.66 3.76
C LEU A 15 2.95 -10.98 4.20
N GLN A 16 3.66 -11.58 5.15
CA GLN A 16 4.93 -11.06 5.62
C GLN A 16 6.01 -11.11 4.52
N ALA A 17 6.04 -12.18 3.73
CA ALA A 17 6.92 -12.32 2.58
C ALA A 17 6.60 -11.29 1.50
N LEU A 18 5.32 -11.11 1.16
CA LEU A 18 4.88 -10.11 0.19
C LEU A 18 5.24 -8.70 0.67
N ARG A 19 4.95 -8.36 1.93
CA ARG A 19 5.34 -7.09 2.56
C ARG A 19 6.84 -6.84 2.48
N THR A 20 7.65 -7.87 2.77
CA THR A 20 9.11 -7.77 2.71
C THR A 20 9.59 -7.53 1.28
N ARG A 21 9.06 -8.29 0.31
CA ARG A 21 9.43 -8.15 -1.10
C ARG A 21 8.98 -6.81 -1.68
N SER A 22 7.79 -6.32 -1.32
CA SER A 22 7.33 -4.98 -1.70
C SER A 22 8.22 -3.88 -1.14
N LEU A 23 8.70 -4.02 0.10
CA LEU A 23 9.62 -3.05 0.69
C LEU A 23 10.98 -3.03 -0.02
N LEU A 24 11.53 -4.21 -0.31
CA LEU A 24 12.78 -4.32 -1.07
C LEU A 24 12.64 -3.71 -2.47
N PHE A 25 11.54 -4.02 -3.16
CA PHE A 25 11.25 -3.43 -4.47
C PHE A 25 11.19 -1.89 -4.42
N VAL A 26 10.49 -1.31 -3.44
CA VAL A 26 10.42 0.15 -3.28
C VAL A 26 11.81 0.74 -3.00
N HIS A 27 12.61 0.05 -2.19
CA HIS A 27 13.97 0.46 -1.89
C HIS A 27 14.84 0.48 -3.14
N ASP A 28 14.89 -0.63 -3.88
CA ASP A 28 15.69 -0.79 -5.10
C ASP A 28 15.25 0.20 -6.19
N LEU A 29 13.94 0.43 -6.32
CA LEU A 29 13.39 1.42 -7.24
C LEU A 29 13.87 2.84 -6.89
N VAL A 30 13.82 3.21 -5.61
CA VAL A 30 14.27 4.53 -5.15
C VAL A 30 15.79 4.69 -5.34
N GLU A 31 16.58 3.64 -5.11
CA GLU A 31 18.01 3.66 -5.42
C GLU A 31 18.28 3.84 -6.92
N ALA A 32 17.59 3.09 -7.78
CA ALA A 32 17.72 3.22 -9.23
C ALA A 32 17.35 4.64 -9.72
N LEU A 33 16.27 5.21 -9.18
CA LEU A 33 15.87 6.60 -9.47
C LEU A 33 16.95 7.58 -9.03
N ARG A 34 17.50 7.43 -7.82
CA ARG A 34 18.60 8.29 -7.33
C ARG A 34 19.86 8.17 -8.18
N ALA A 35 20.22 6.95 -8.60
CA ALA A 35 21.35 6.71 -9.48
C ALA A 35 21.19 7.39 -10.85
N SER A 36 19.95 7.55 -11.32
CA SER A 36 19.62 8.31 -12.54
C SER A 36 19.52 9.83 -12.34
N GLY A 37 19.79 10.33 -11.13
CA GLY A 37 19.72 11.76 -10.79
C GLY A 37 18.33 12.26 -10.39
N ILE A 38 17.34 11.37 -10.23
CA ILE A 38 15.98 11.72 -9.80
C ILE A 38 15.93 11.71 -8.27
N ALA A 39 15.53 12.85 -7.68
CA ALA A 39 15.34 12.96 -6.25
C ALA A 39 14.08 12.18 -5.80
N ALA A 40 14.27 10.95 -5.34
CA ALA A 40 13.22 10.10 -4.80
C ALA A 40 13.47 9.74 -3.33
N SER A 41 12.40 9.61 -2.55
CA SER A 41 12.44 9.11 -1.18
C SER A 41 11.17 8.33 -0.88
N TYR A 42 11.24 7.45 0.11
CA TYR A 42 10.08 6.74 0.64
C TYR A 42 10.07 6.84 2.16
N ARG A 43 8.88 6.74 2.75
CA ARG A 43 8.68 6.75 4.19
C ARG A 43 7.73 5.63 4.58
N LEU A 44 8.08 4.90 5.63
CA LEU A 44 7.18 3.95 6.25
C LEU A 44 6.34 4.66 7.30
N GLN A 45 5.02 4.46 7.22
CA GLN A 45 4.08 4.97 8.21
C GLN A 45 3.30 3.80 8.83
N PRO A 46 3.17 3.75 10.17
CA PRO A 46 2.35 2.73 10.81
C PRO A 46 0.89 2.85 10.38
N SER A 47 0.24 1.69 10.25
CA SER A 47 -1.18 1.61 9.90
C SER A 47 -1.94 0.79 10.93
N ASN A 48 -3.13 1.31 11.31
CA ASN A 48 -4.08 0.62 12.17
C ASN A 48 -5.04 -0.28 11.38
N CYS A 49 -4.85 -0.40 10.06
CA CYS A 49 -5.59 -1.32 9.20
C CYS A 49 -4.64 -2.42 8.71
N PRO A 50 -5.15 -3.62 8.38
CA PRO A 50 -4.34 -4.72 7.86
C PRO A 50 -3.82 -4.48 6.43
N LEU A 51 -4.06 -3.30 5.86
CA LEU A 51 -3.64 -2.95 4.51
C LEU A 51 -2.22 -2.38 4.48
N CYS A 52 -1.45 -2.79 3.48
CA CYS A 52 -0.21 -2.13 3.11
C CYS A 52 -0.45 -1.29 1.85
N VAL A 53 -0.21 0.02 1.95
CA VAL A 53 -0.41 0.97 0.84
C VAL A 53 0.95 1.48 0.39
N VAL A 54 1.27 1.28 -0.89
CA VAL A 54 2.43 1.86 -1.56
C VAL A 54 1.92 2.89 -2.55
N CYS A 55 2.33 4.14 -2.41
CA CYS A 55 1.87 5.24 -3.26
C CYS A 55 3.05 6.12 -3.69
N ALA A 56 2.99 6.60 -4.93
CA ALA A 56 3.91 7.59 -5.44
C ALA A 56 3.27 8.97 -5.27
N LEU A 57 3.86 9.81 -4.41
CA LEU A 57 3.28 11.09 -4.03
C LEU A 57 4.26 12.24 -4.25
N PRO A 58 3.78 13.40 -4.72
CA PRO A 58 4.53 14.65 -4.62
C PRO A 58 4.83 14.98 -3.14
N PRO A 59 5.94 15.68 -2.85
CA PRO A 59 6.38 15.95 -1.48
C PRO A 59 5.40 16.79 -0.63
N ASN A 60 4.42 17.44 -1.26
CA ASN A 60 3.43 18.29 -0.59
C ASN A 60 2.10 17.60 -0.28
N ILE A 61 1.95 16.31 -0.62
CA ILE A 61 0.70 15.59 -0.35
C ILE A 61 0.74 14.90 1.01
N ASP A 62 -0.36 15.05 1.76
CA ASP A 62 -0.54 14.38 3.05
C ASP A 62 -0.81 12.89 2.85
N ALA A 63 0.17 12.06 3.21
CA ALA A 63 0.08 10.61 3.14
C ALA A 63 -1.13 10.04 3.91
N ASN A 64 -1.64 10.75 4.94
CA ASN A 64 -2.84 10.31 5.67
C ASN A 64 -4.11 10.43 4.83
N LYS A 65 -4.21 11.47 3.99
CA LYS A 65 -5.34 11.63 3.08
C LYS A 65 -5.35 10.54 2.02
N VAL A 66 -4.17 10.25 1.46
CA VAL A 66 -3.97 9.19 0.46
C VAL A 66 -4.31 7.84 1.06
N LYS A 67 -3.86 7.57 2.29
CA LYS A 67 -4.22 6.36 3.03
C LYS A 67 -5.73 6.24 3.24
N ALA A 68 -6.40 7.32 3.61
CA ALA A 68 -7.85 7.33 3.80
C ALA A 68 -8.59 7.09 2.47
N ALA A 69 -8.14 7.71 1.39
CA ALA A 69 -8.67 7.50 0.04
C ALA A 69 -8.46 6.06 -0.44
N ALA A 70 -7.28 5.47 -0.18
CA ALA A 70 -6.99 4.07 -0.50
C ALA A 70 -7.89 3.12 0.30
N ALA A 71 -8.07 3.36 1.60
CA ALA A 71 -8.95 2.55 2.43
C ALA A 71 -10.41 2.65 1.96
N ALA A 72 -10.88 3.86 1.61
CA ALA A 72 -12.21 4.07 1.05
C ALA A 72 -12.36 3.41 -0.33
N ALA A 73 -11.33 3.42 -1.17
CA ALA A 73 -11.36 2.74 -2.47
C ALA A 73 -11.52 1.21 -2.30
N VAL A 74 -10.81 0.61 -1.34
CA VAL A 74 -10.94 -0.82 -1.01
C VAL A 74 -12.34 -1.14 -0.48
N GLU A 75 -12.89 -0.30 0.40
CA GLU A 75 -14.23 -0.50 0.99
C GLU A 75 -15.35 -0.34 -0.04
N ASN A 76 -15.29 0.71 -0.88
CA ASN A 76 -16.30 1.01 -1.90
C ASN A 76 -16.28 0.05 -3.08
N ALA A 77 -15.11 -0.50 -3.42
CA ALA A 77 -15.01 -1.39 -4.55
C ALA A 77 -15.66 -2.76 -4.29
N HIS A 78 -16.18 -3.03 -3.08
CA HIS A 78 -16.71 -4.34 -2.65
C HIS A 78 -15.83 -5.48 -3.16
N LEU A 79 -14.51 -5.25 -3.17
CA LEU A 79 -13.58 -6.18 -3.77
C LEU A 79 -13.72 -7.46 -2.98
N GLU A 80 -14.21 -8.52 -3.65
CA GLU A 80 -14.01 -9.84 -3.11
C GLU A 80 -12.52 -9.94 -2.82
N LEU A 81 -12.16 -10.10 -1.54
CA LEU A 81 -10.82 -10.24 -0.98
C LEU A 81 -9.97 -11.37 -1.61
N LYS A 82 -10.39 -11.92 -2.75
CA LYS A 82 -9.67 -12.89 -3.57
C LYS A 82 -8.41 -12.30 -4.19
N GLU A 83 -8.38 -11.01 -4.53
CA GLU A 83 -7.19 -10.39 -5.12
C GLU A 83 -6.28 -9.82 -4.02
N ARG A 84 -5.07 -10.38 -3.90
CA ARG A 84 -4.09 -10.07 -2.84
C ARG A 84 -3.45 -8.68 -2.98
N ALA A 85 -3.65 -8.02 -4.12
CA ALA A 85 -3.17 -6.68 -4.39
C ALA A 85 -4.06 -6.02 -5.44
N LEU A 86 -4.30 -4.71 -5.29
CA LEU A 86 -5.08 -3.89 -6.20
C LEU A 86 -4.36 -2.57 -6.50
N LEU A 87 -4.51 -2.08 -7.73
CA LEU A 87 -4.05 -0.76 -8.13
C LEU A 87 -5.24 0.20 -8.07
N ALA A 88 -5.17 1.16 -7.16
CA ALA A 88 -6.15 2.21 -6.99
C ALA A 88 -5.65 3.51 -7.65
N ASP A 89 -6.49 4.08 -8.51
CA ASP A 89 -6.32 5.45 -8.98
C ASP A 89 -6.95 6.40 -7.97
N LEU A 90 -6.13 7.10 -7.20
CA LEU A 90 -6.57 8.07 -6.21
C LEU A 90 -6.46 9.47 -6.81
N SER A 91 -7.29 10.40 -6.33
CA SER A 91 -7.23 11.82 -6.70
C SER A 91 -5.83 12.44 -6.60
N ASP A 92 -5.01 11.89 -5.72
CA ASP A 92 -3.69 12.38 -5.37
C ASP A 92 -2.54 11.52 -5.95
N GLY A 93 -2.86 10.48 -6.72
CA GLY A 93 -1.89 9.61 -7.39
C GLY A 93 -2.25 8.12 -7.38
N LEU A 94 -1.42 7.33 -8.06
CA LEU A 94 -1.59 5.87 -8.10
C LEU A 94 -1.10 5.22 -6.79
N ALA A 95 -1.90 4.30 -6.27
CA ALA A 95 -1.57 3.51 -5.09
C ALA A 95 -1.74 2.01 -5.36
N LEU A 96 -0.72 1.22 -5.00
CA LEU A 96 -0.81 -0.22 -4.88
C LEU A 96 -1.25 -0.56 -3.44
N VAL A 97 -2.40 -1.19 -3.28
CA VAL A 97 -2.91 -1.65 -1.97
C VAL A 97 -2.81 -3.17 -1.91
N ILE A 98 -2.24 -3.67 -0.81
CA ILE A 98 -2.07 -5.09 -0.52
C ILE A 98 -2.92 -5.41 0.71
N THR A 99 -3.81 -6.40 0.58
CA THR A 99 -4.81 -6.82 1.59
C THR A 99 -4.44 -8.11 2.27
#